data_AF-A0AAV4MKX0-F1
#
_entry.id   AF-A0AAV4MKX0-F1
#
_cell.length_a   1.000
_cell.length_b   1.000
_cell.length_c   1.000
_cell.angle_alpha   90.00
_cell.angle_beta   90.00
_cell.angle_gamma   90.00
#
_symmetry.space_group_name_H-M   'P 1'
#
loop_
_entity.id
_entity.type
_entity.pdbx_description
1 polymer ?
#
loop_
_entity_poly.entity_id
_entity_poly.type
_entity_poly.pdbx_seq_one_letter_code
_entity_poly.pdbx_strand_id
1 'polypeptide(L)'
;MGSTSPEACYLALLALAEEFRTMNPPNIRNCIQCLCAIFNLKQPPKIEARTHLQLGNILLQHTKNTDLAQSHLEKSRLTLHEEIRSGFDDVKFEAASVLADLYEKKNQIQLAKSIAGKAVEISSKSPFWHCRLLFQLAHFHASEKDYVSACNVLGIGADFAHVSGAHYTRILFLLSKGMLLMIDPGQVKSVKPCLKQLQQGIQTITSLHADEEVIPTNPADMFQWMPKEHMCVLVYLVTVLHSMQAGYMDKAQKYTDKALMQIEN
;
A
#
# COMPACT_ATOMS: atom_id res chain seq x y z
N MET A 1 22.06 43.51 0.92
CA MET A 1 20.73 42.88 0.89
C MET A 1 20.87 41.60 0.10
N GLY A 2 20.92 40.45 0.77
CA GLY A 2 21.18 39.17 0.12
C GLY A 2 19.99 38.77 -0.75
N SER A 3 20.22 38.51 -2.02
CA SER A 3 19.22 37.91 -2.91
C SER A 3 18.85 36.53 -2.36
N THR A 4 17.71 36.43 -1.68
CA THR A 4 17.15 35.14 -1.25
C THR A 4 16.95 34.30 -2.50
N SER A 5 17.65 33.17 -2.60
CA SER A 5 17.49 32.28 -3.76
C SER A 5 16.06 31.74 -3.80
N PRO A 6 15.48 31.48 -4.99
CA PRO A 6 14.15 30.85 -5.11
C PRO A 6 14.03 29.54 -4.31
N GLU A 7 15.15 28.84 -4.14
CA GLU A 7 15.27 27.63 -3.32
C GLU A 7 15.13 27.90 -1.82
N ALA A 8 15.76 28.96 -1.30
CA ALA A 8 15.61 29.37 0.09
C ALA A 8 14.16 29.78 0.40
N CYS A 9 13.50 30.49 -0.52
CA CYS A 9 12.09 30.84 -0.39
C CYS A 9 11.19 29.58 -0.39
N TYR A 10 11.47 28.60 -1.25
CA TYR A 10 10.76 27.32 -1.26
C TYR A 10 10.89 26.56 0.06
N LEU A 11 12.11 26.40 0.58
CA LEU A 11 12.35 25.71 1.84
C LEU A 11 11.67 26.42 3.02
N ALA A 12 11.70 27.76 3.05
CA ALA A 12 11.01 28.54 4.07
C ALA A 12 9.48 28.36 4.02
N LEU A 13 8.89 28.39 2.82
CA LEU A 13 7.44 28.15 2.65
C LEU A 13 7.04 26.73 3.05
N LEU A 14 7.86 25.72 2.74
CA LEU A 14 7.63 24.36 3.18
C LEU A 14 7.71 24.20 4.70
N ALA A 15 8.74 24.78 5.33
CA ALA A 15 8.90 24.75 6.78
C ALA A 15 7.70 25.41 7.48
N LEU A 16 7.27 26.56 6.97
CA LEU A 16 6.10 27.27 7.50
C LEU A 16 4.79 26.48 7.28
N ALA A 17 4.63 25.83 6.13
CA ALA A 17 3.49 24.96 5.87
C ALA A 17 3.42 23.80 6.88
N GLU A 18 4.56 23.18 7.17
CA GLU A 18 4.67 22.07 8.12
C GLU A 18 4.44 22.52 9.58
N GLU A 19 4.93 23.70 9.94
CA GLU A 19 4.66 24.31 11.24
C GLU A 19 3.15 24.51 11.44
N PHE A 20 2.48 25.15 10.47
CA PHE A 20 1.03 25.33 10.53
C PHE A 20 0.24 24.01 10.56
N ARG A 21 0.74 22.95 9.95
CA ARG A 21 0.13 21.61 9.97
C ARG A 21 0.22 20.94 11.34
N THR A 22 1.32 21.17 12.06
CA THR A 22 1.64 20.51 13.34
C THR A 22 1.28 21.34 14.56
N MET A 23 0.91 22.61 14.38
CA MET A 23 0.34 23.46 15.44
C MET A 23 -0.86 22.80 16.14
N ASN A 24 -1.09 23.19 17.40
CA ASN A 24 -2.24 22.73 18.18
C ASN A 24 -3.08 23.93 18.67
N PRO A 25 -4.25 24.21 18.05
CA PRO A 25 -4.89 23.45 16.96
C PRO A 25 -4.23 23.70 15.58
N PRO A 26 -4.30 22.73 14.64
CA PRO A 26 -3.71 22.87 13.31
C PRO A 26 -4.31 24.02 12.50
N ASN A 27 -3.47 24.84 11.87
CA ASN A 27 -3.91 25.92 10.98
C ASN A 27 -3.80 25.50 9.50
N ILE A 28 -4.72 24.63 9.09
CA ILE A 28 -4.73 24.03 7.75
C ILE A 28 -4.90 25.08 6.64
N ARG A 29 -5.62 26.18 6.90
CA ARG A 29 -5.80 27.25 5.92
C ARG A 29 -4.45 27.89 5.56
N ASN A 30 -3.66 28.27 6.57
CA ASN A 30 -2.36 28.90 6.34
C ASN A 30 -1.35 27.91 5.76
N CYS A 31 -1.42 26.62 6.15
CA CYS A 31 -0.65 25.55 5.52
C CYS A 31 -0.91 25.48 4.00
N ILE A 32 -2.18 25.43 3.59
CA ILE A 32 -2.56 25.43 2.16
C ILE A 32 -2.09 26.70 1.45
N GLN A 33 -2.21 27.87 2.08
CA GLN A 33 -1.75 29.13 1.50
C GLN A 33 -0.23 29.15 1.26
N CYS A 34 0.56 28.62 2.21
CA CYS A 34 2.02 28.51 2.06
C CYS A 34 2.38 27.60 0.88
N LEU A 35 1.69 26.46 0.74
CA LEU A 35 1.91 25.54 -0.38
C LEU A 35 1.47 26.14 -1.72
N CYS A 36 0.35 26.85 -1.77
CA CYS A 36 -0.07 27.54 -2.99
C CYS A 36 0.91 28.64 -3.40
N ALA A 37 1.54 29.32 -2.44
CA ALA A 37 2.55 30.36 -2.73
C ALA A 37 3.80 29.80 -3.42
N ILE A 38 4.10 28.50 -3.25
CA ILE A 38 5.24 27.84 -3.92
C ILE A 38 5.09 27.91 -5.45
N PHE A 39 3.88 27.84 -6.00
CA PHE A 39 3.66 27.91 -7.46
C PHE A 39 4.00 29.28 -8.08
N ASN A 40 4.07 30.34 -7.27
CA ASN A 40 4.47 31.66 -7.75
C ASN A 40 5.98 31.79 -7.92
N LEU A 41 6.74 30.90 -7.30
CA LEU A 41 8.16 30.74 -7.54
C LEU A 41 8.27 29.86 -8.80
N LYS A 42 9.02 30.28 -9.83
CA LYS A 42 9.22 29.44 -11.04
C LYS A 42 9.99 28.17 -10.68
N GLN A 43 9.27 27.16 -10.19
CA GLN A 43 9.85 25.94 -9.63
C GLN A 43 10.09 24.90 -10.74
N PRO A 44 11.09 24.02 -10.56
CA PRO A 44 11.21 22.82 -11.37
C PRO A 44 9.94 21.96 -11.28
N PRO A 45 9.51 21.32 -12.38
CA PRO A 45 8.27 20.53 -12.42
C PRO A 45 8.21 19.39 -11.37
N LYS A 46 9.37 18.90 -10.94
CA LYS A 46 9.49 17.97 -9.80
C LYS A 46 8.93 18.54 -8.49
N ILE A 47 9.27 19.79 -8.17
CA ILE A 47 8.81 20.46 -6.95
C ILE A 47 7.32 20.76 -7.08
N GLU A 48 6.89 21.17 -8.27
CA GLU A 48 5.48 21.41 -8.56
C GLU A 48 4.63 20.14 -8.36
N ALA A 49 5.06 19.00 -8.90
CA ALA A 49 4.37 17.72 -8.73
C ALA A 49 4.27 17.33 -7.25
N ARG A 50 5.37 17.41 -6.49
CA ARG A 50 5.36 17.13 -5.03
C ARG A 50 4.41 18.05 -4.27
N THR A 51 4.42 19.34 -4.59
CA THR A 51 3.56 20.34 -3.95
C THR A 51 2.09 20.04 -4.25
N HIS A 52 1.77 19.64 -5.48
CA HIS A 52 0.43 19.19 -5.87
C HIS A 52 -0.01 17.92 -5.11
N LEU A 53 0.87 16.94 -4.96
CA LEU A 53 0.58 15.75 -4.15
C LEU A 53 0.31 16.10 -2.68
N GLN A 54 1.15 16.96 -2.08
CA GLN A 54 0.97 17.43 -0.70
C GLN A 54 -0.36 18.16 -0.51
N LEU A 55 -0.71 19.07 -1.44
CA LEU A 55 -2.00 19.76 -1.41
C LEU A 55 -3.17 18.79 -1.54
N GLY A 56 -3.10 17.83 -2.46
CA GLY A 56 -4.11 16.78 -2.62
C GLY A 56 -4.33 16.02 -1.31
N ASN A 57 -3.26 15.56 -0.67
CA ASN A 57 -3.33 14.83 0.60
C ASN A 57 -3.91 15.69 1.74
N ILE A 58 -3.46 16.94 1.91
CA ILE A 58 -3.96 17.83 2.96
C ILE A 58 -5.44 18.14 2.76
N LEU A 59 -5.87 18.38 1.51
CA LEU A 59 -7.27 18.60 1.19
C LEU A 59 -8.13 17.39 1.53
N LEU A 60 -7.67 16.17 1.22
CA LEU A 60 -8.41 14.95 1.55
C LEU A 60 -8.46 14.66 3.06
N GLN A 61 -7.39 14.97 3.80
CA GLN A 61 -7.31 14.68 5.24
C GLN A 61 -8.06 15.69 6.10
N HIS A 62 -8.06 16.97 5.70
CA HIS A 62 -8.52 18.06 6.57
C HIS A 62 -9.69 18.87 6.01
N THR A 63 -10.14 18.58 4.78
CA THR A 63 -11.23 19.33 4.16
C THR A 63 -12.26 18.42 3.50
N LYS A 64 -13.40 18.98 3.08
CA LYS A 64 -14.42 18.28 2.29
C LYS A 64 -14.27 18.54 0.79
N ASN A 65 -13.23 19.24 0.35
CA ASN A 65 -13.08 19.68 -1.04
C ASN A 65 -12.40 18.61 -1.90
N THR A 66 -13.13 17.53 -2.17
CA THR A 66 -12.63 16.37 -2.90
C THR A 66 -12.32 16.67 -4.37
N ASP A 67 -13.02 17.62 -4.99
CA ASP A 67 -12.81 17.96 -6.40
C ASP A 67 -11.51 18.76 -6.59
N LEU A 68 -11.22 19.69 -5.68
CA LEU A 68 -9.94 20.41 -5.70
C LEU A 68 -8.78 19.46 -5.40
N ALA A 69 -8.96 18.52 -4.47
CA ALA A 69 -7.96 17.49 -4.21
C ALA A 69 -7.69 16.63 -5.45
N GLN A 70 -8.75 16.19 -6.14
CA GLN A 70 -8.63 15.44 -7.40
C GLN A 70 -7.83 16.23 -8.45
N SER A 71 -8.16 17.51 -8.66
CA SER A 71 -7.46 18.35 -9.63
C SER A 71 -5.97 18.47 -9.33
N HIS A 72 -5.59 18.63 -8.06
CA HIS A 72 -4.18 18.66 -7.67
C HIS A 72 -3.49 17.30 -7.89
N LEU A 73 -4.12 16.19 -7.55
CA LEU A 73 -3.56 14.85 -7.77
C LEU A 73 -3.39 14.53 -9.27
N GLU A 74 -4.35 14.92 -10.11
CA GLU A 74 -4.25 14.79 -11.56
C GLU A 74 -3.09 15.61 -12.13
N LYS A 75 -2.94 16.87 -11.68
CA LYS A 75 -1.80 17.72 -12.07
C LYS A 75 -0.47 17.11 -11.64
N SER A 76 -0.36 16.63 -10.39
CA SER A 76 0.84 15.93 -9.91
C SER A 76 1.22 14.76 -10.83
N ARG A 77 0.23 14.00 -11.32
CA ARG A 77 0.47 12.86 -12.21
C ARG A 77 0.89 13.30 -13.62
N LEU A 78 0.27 14.37 -14.15
CA LEU A 78 0.55 14.89 -15.49
C LEU A 78 1.93 15.53 -15.59
N THR A 79 2.32 16.36 -14.62
CA THR A 79 3.63 17.02 -14.58
C THR A 79 4.78 15.99 -14.58
N LEU A 80 4.57 14.80 -14.04
CA LEU A 80 5.55 13.71 -14.04
C LEU A 80 5.56 12.87 -15.33
N HIS A 81 4.52 12.98 -16.17
CA HIS A 81 4.46 12.24 -17.44
C HIS A 81 5.34 12.88 -18.51
N GLU A 82 5.52 14.21 -18.47
CA GLU A 82 6.15 14.96 -19.56
C GLU A 82 7.67 15.07 -19.46
N GLU A 83 8.29 14.95 -18.28
CA GLU A 83 9.72 15.35 -18.13
C GLU A 83 10.68 14.39 -17.41
N ILE A 84 10.22 13.32 -16.75
CA ILE A 84 11.08 12.60 -15.79
C ILE A 84 11.17 11.09 -16.08
N ARG A 85 12.33 10.66 -16.58
CA ARG A 85 12.61 9.25 -16.92
C ARG A 85 13.29 8.44 -15.81
N SER A 86 13.78 9.04 -14.74
CA SER A 86 14.33 8.29 -13.59
C SER A 86 14.43 9.13 -12.32
N GLY A 87 14.08 8.52 -11.17
CA GLY A 87 14.36 9.06 -9.82
C GLY A 87 13.19 9.68 -9.03
N PHE A 88 11.98 9.75 -9.60
CA PHE A 88 10.78 10.33 -8.93
C PHE A 88 9.57 9.40 -8.92
N ASP A 89 9.85 8.10 -8.98
CA ASP A 89 8.84 7.05 -9.03
C ASP A 89 7.93 7.07 -7.79
N ASP A 90 8.44 7.47 -6.62
CA ASP A 90 7.64 7.55 -5.39
C ASP A 90 6.47 8.52 -5.49
N VAL A 91 6.72 9.76 -5.93
CA VAL A 91 5.68 10.80 -6.05
C VAL A 91 4.64 10.37 -7.09
N LYS A 92 5.10 9.74 -8.16
CA LYS A 92 4.25 9.25 -9.25
C LYS A 92 3.32 8.14 -8.78
N PHE A 93 3.86 7.15 -8.09
CA PHE A 93 3.08 6.01 -7.58
C PHE A 93 2.19 6.40 -6.41
N GLU A 94 2.64 7.32 -5.55
CA GLU A 94 1.81 7.87 -4.49
C GLU A 94 0.61 8.64 -5.06
N ALA A 95 0.85 9.55 -6.01
CA ALA A 95 -0.23 10.29 -6.65
C ALA A 95 -1.23 9.36 -7.36
N ALA A 96 -0.74 8.34 -8.08
CA ALA A 96 -1.60 7.36 -8.72
C ALA A 96 -2.41 6.54 -7.71
N SER A 97 -1.79 6.12 -6.60
CA SER A 97 -2.43 5.35 -5.55
C SER A 97 -3.53 6.15 -4.84
N VAL A 98 -3.23 7.39 -4.41
CA VAL A 98 -4.21 8.26 -3.73
C VAL A 98 -5.36 8.64 -4.67
N LEU A 99 -5.05 8.91 -5.94
CA LEU A 99 -6.07 9.23 -6.94
C LEU A 99 -7.00 8.04 -7.20
N ALA A 100 -6.46 6.81 -7.25
CA ALA A 100 -7.28 5.62 -7.39
C ALA A 100 -8.23 5.41 -6.21
N ASP A 101 -7.77 5.61 -4.97
CA ASP A 101 -8.62 5.56 -3.76
C ASP A 101 -9.73 6.63 -3.81
N LEU A 102 -9.41 7.82 -4.34
CA LEU A 102 -10.40 8.87 -4.49
C LEU A 102 -11.48 8.49 -5.51
N TYR A 103 -11.11 7.88 -6.64
CA TYR A 103 -12.09 7.40 -7.63
C TYR A 103 -12.94 6.26 -7.08
N GLU A 104 -12.37 5.36 -6.29
CA GLU A 104 -13.15 4.33 -5.59
C GLU A 104 -14.19 4.98 -4.66
N LYS A 105 -13.80 5.95 -3.83
CA LYS A 105 -14.72 6.68 -2.94
C LYS A 105 -15.82 7.43 -3.71
N LYS A 106 -15.55 7.88 -4.94
CA LYS A 106 -16.54 8.48 -5.85
C LYS A 106 -17.37 7.45 -6.62
N ASN A 107 -17.26 6.16 -6.26
CA ASN A 107 -17.95 5.04 -6.92
C ASN A 107 -17.57 4.86 -8.41
N GLN A 108 -16.36 5.28 -8.79
CA GLN A 108 -15.81 5.17 -10.14
C GLN A 108 -14.71 4.09 -10.21
N ILE A 109 -15.06 2.86 -9.80
CA ILE A 109 -14.09 1.75 -9.61
C ILE A 109 -13.34 1.39 -10.91
N GLN A 110 -13.99 1.49 -12.08
CA GLN A 110 -13.32 1.19 -13.36
C GLN A 110 -12.15 2.15 -13.66
N LEU A 111 -12.30 3.43 -13.31
CA LEU A 111 -11.20 4.41 -13.44
C LEU A 111 -10.10 4.14 -12.41
N ALA A 112 -10.47 3.80 -11.17
CA ALA A 112 -9.52 3.42 -10.13
C ALA A 112 -8.64 2.23 -10.56
N LYS A 113 -9.26 1.16 -11.07
CA LYS A 113 -8.55 -0.01 -11.63
C LYS A 113 -7.67 0.36 -12.83
N SER A 114 -8.15 1.20 -13.74
CA SER A 114 -7.35 1.63 -14.90
C SER A 114 -6.08 2.36 -14.48
N ILE A 115 -6.19 3.24 -13.49
CA ILE A 115 -5.05 4.01 -12.96
C ILE A 115 -4.09 3.11 -12.20
N ALA A 116 -4.59 2.27 -11.29
CA ALA A 116 -3.76 1.34 -10.53
C ALA A 116 -3.07 0.32 -11.44
N GLY A 117 -3.78 -0.25 -12.42
CA GLY A 117 -3.22 -1.19 -13.40
C GLY A 117 -2.06 -0.58 -14.18
N LYS A 118 -2.23 0.64 -14.73
CA LYS A 118 -1.14 1.36 -15.40
C LYS A 118 0.05 1.61 -14.48
N ALA A 119 -0.18 1.91 -13.20
CA ALA A 119 0.90 2.10 -12.23
C ALA A 119 1.64 0.79 -11.92
N VAL A 120 0.93 -0.35 -11.84
CA VAL A 120 1.52 -1.69 -11.66
C VAL A 120 2.47 -2.04 -12.81
N GLU A 121 2.08 -1.76 -14.06
CA GLU A 121 2.87 -2.09 -15.26
C GLU A 121 4.28 -1.47 -15.25
N ILE A 122 4.42 -0.27 -14.70
CA ILE A 122 5.67 0.49 -14.71
C ILE A 122 6.41 0.50 -13.36
N SER A 123 5.84 -0.08 -12.30
CA SER A 123 6.39 -0.03 -10.94
C SER A 123 7.34 -1.16 -10.58
N SER A 124 7.57 -2.14 -11.47
CA SER A 124 8.42 -3.31 -11.20
C SER A 124 9.85 -2.98 -10.74
N LYS A 125 10.36 -1.79 -11.05
CA LYS A 125 11.67 -1.29 -10.60
C LYS A 125 11.68 -0.76 -9.17
N SER A 126 10.52 -0.55 -8.57
CA SER A 126 10.35 -0.11 -7.18
C SER A 126 9.56 -1.17 -6.40
N PRO A 127 10.23 -2.14 -5.75
CA PRO A 127 9.57 -3.29 -5.13
C PRO A 127 8.50 -2.91 -4.10
N PHE A 128 8.77 -1.88 -3.29
CA PHE A 128 7.83 -1.32 -2.32
C PHE A 128 6.50 -0.89 -2.97
N TRP A 129 6.59 -0.03 -3.97
CA TRP A 129 5.41 0.49 -4.66
C TRP A 129 4.72 -0.58 -5.49
N HIS A 130 5.49 -1.47 -6.12
CA HIS A 130 4.92 -2.56 -6.90
C HIS A 130 4.02 -3.45 -6.03
N CYS A 131 4.52 -3.89 -4.88
CA CYS A 131 3.74 -4.70 -3.93
C CYS A 131 2.51 -3.94 -3.43
N ARG A 132 2.66 -2.67 -3.03
CA ARG A 132 1.55 -1.84 -2.56
C ARG A 132 0.44 -1.68 -3.61
N LEU A 133 0.83 -1.37 -4.85
CA LEU A 133 -0.11 -1.17 -5.95
C LEU A 133 -0.81 -2.48 -6.35
N LEU A 134 -0.14 -3.63 -6.25
CA LEU A 134 -0.76 -4.94 -6.45
C LEU A 134 -1.82 -5.24 -5.40
N PHE A 135 -1.56 -4.95 -4.12
CA PHE A 135 -2.59 -5.06 -3.07
C PHE A 135 -3.78 -4.16 -3.34
N GLN A 136 -3.52 -2.90 -3.73
CA GLN A 136 -4.58 -1.94 -4.06
C GLN A 136 -5.41 -2.39 -5.27
N LEU A 137 -4.78 -2.89 -6.32
CA LEU A 137 -5.48 -3.41 -7.49
C LEU A 137 -6.32 -4.65 -7.13
N ALA A 138 -5.78 -5.57 -6.33
CA ALA A 138 -6.53 -6.72 -5.83
C ALA A 138 -7.74 -6.30 -4.99
N HIS A 139 -7.61 -5.26 -4.16
CA HIS A 139 -8.71 -4.68 -3.40
C HIS A 139 -9.84 -4.18 -4.31
N PHE A 140 -9.53 -3.46 -5.39
CA PHE A 140 -10.53 -2.98 -6.33
C PHE A 140 -11.26 -4.12 -7.08
N HIS A 141 -10.59 -5.22 -7.39
CA HIS A 141 -11.26 -6.40 -7.93
C HIS A 141 -12.17 -7.07 -6.89
N ALA A 142 -11.70 -7.18 -5.65
CA ALA A 142 -12.47 -7.75 -4.55
C ALA A 142 -13.71 -6.90 -4.19
N SER A 143 -13.64 -5.57 -4.30
CA SER A 143 -14.77 -4.68 -4.02
C SER A 143 -15.93 -4.88 -5.00
N GLU A 144 -15.64 -5.24 -6.26
CA GLU A 144 -16.64 -5.66 -7.26
C GLU A 144 -17.03 -7.16 -7.17
N LYS A 145 -16.55 -7.87 -6.14
CA LYS A 145 -16.73 -9.33 -5.95
C LYS A 145 -16.10 -10.17 -7.06
N ASP A 146 -15.19 -9.62 -7.85
CA ASP A 146 -14.36 -10.34 -8.82
C ASP A 146 -13.16 -10.98 -8.10
N TYR A 147 -13.46 -12.02 -7.30
CA TYR A 147 -12.45 -12.69 -6.50
C TYR A 147 -11.45 -13.49 -7.35
N VAL A 148 -11.82 -13.89 -8.56
CA VAL A 148 -10.92 -14.61 -9.49
C VAL A 148 -9.79 -13.69 -9.91
N SER A 149 -10.11 -12.49 -10.43
CA SER A 149 -9.08 -11.52 -10.81
C SER A 149 -8.28 -11.04 -9.61
N ALA A 150 -8.92 -10.80 -8.46
CA ALA A 150 -8.22 -10.44 -7.23
C ALA A 150 -7.18 -11.51 -6.82
N CYS A 151 -7.55 -12.79 -6.85
CA CYS A 151 -6.64 -13.90 -6.53
C CYS A 151 -5.51 -14.06 -7.54
N ASN A 152 -5.73 -13.72 -8.81
CA ASN A 152 -4.69 -13.72 -9.84
C ASN A 152 -3.66 -12.62 -9.56
N VAL A 153 -4.12 -11.39 -9.30
CA VAL A 153 -3.24 -10.25 -8.95
C VAL A 153 -2.43 -10.54 -7.69
N LEU A 154 -3.05 -11.10 -6.65
CA LEU A 154 -2.35 -11.50 -5.42
C LEU A 154 -1.34 -12.63 -5.67
N GLY A 155 -1.61 -13.53 -6.62
CA GLY A 155 -0.67 -14.55 -7.06
C GLY A 155 0.59 -13.94 -7.68
N ILE A 156 0.42 -13.00 -8.62
CA ILE A 156 1.52 -12.25 -9.24
C ILE A 156 2.37 -11.55 -8.18
N GLY A 157 1.72 -10.92 -7.19
CA GLY A 157 2.43 -10.28 -6.06
C GLY A 157 3.20 -11.25 -5.18
N ALA A 158 2.63 -12.43 -4.88
CA ALA A 158 3.32 -13.48 -4.13
C ALA A 158 4.58 -13.98 -4.87
N ASP A 159 4.49 -14.15 -6.20
CA ASP A 159 5.62 -14.59 -7.02
C ASP A 159 6.70 -13.51 -7.11
N PHE A 160 6.31 -12.24 -7.29
CA PHE A 160 7.24 -11.11 -7.27
C PHE A 160 7.96 -10.98 -5.92
N ALA A 161 7.23 -11.07 -4.81
CA ALA A 161 7.80 -11.04 -3.47
C ALA A 161 8.74 -12.22 -3.22
N HIS A 162 8.41 -13.41 -3.75
CA HIS A 162 9.29 -14.57 -3.67
C HIS A 162 10.63 -14.33 -4.39
N VAL A 163 10.59 -13.84 -5.63
CA VAL A 163 11.80 -13.55 -6.43
C VAL A 163 12.63 -12.43 -5.80
N SER A 164 11.97 -11.46 -5.18
CA SER A 164 12.63 -10.34 -4.51
C SER A 164 13.20 -10.70 -3.13
N GLY A 165 13.02 -11.93 -2.64
CA GLY A 165 13.44 -12.35 -1.30
C GLY A 165 12.61 -11.73 -0.16
N ALA A 166 11.44 -11.17 -0.46
CA ALA A 166 10.56 -10.50 0.48
C ALA A 166 9.60 -11.51 1.11
N HIS A 167 10.10 -12.28 2.08
CA HIS A 167 9.36 -13.39 2.66
C HIS A 167 8.09 -12.92 3.40
N TYR A 168 8.19 -11.82 4.14
CA TYR A 168 7.07 -11.28 4.91
C TYR A 168 5.95 -10.82 3.98
N THR A 169 6.27 -10.01 2.97
CA THR A 169 5.29 -9.54 1.99
C THR A 169 4.69 -10.68 1.17
N ARG A 170 5.46 -11.73 0.86
CA ARG A 170 4.92 -12.94 0.22
C ARG A 170 3.82 -13.60 1.08
N ILE A 171 4.01 -13.71 2.39
CA ILE A 171 2.99 -14.29 3.27
C ILE A 171 1.73 -13.42 3.29
N LEU A 172 1.85 -12.10 3.30
CA LEU A 172 0.69 -11.19 3.23
C LEU A 172 -0.13 -11.42 1.95
N PHE A 173 0.53 -11.57 0.79
CA PHE A 173 -0.16 -11.86 -0.48
C PHE A 173 -0.90 -13.19 -0.43
N LEU A 174 -0.24 -14.23 0.09
CA LEU A 174 -0.82 -15.56 0.21
C LEU A 174 -1.96 -15.59 1.23
N LEU A 175 -1.86 -14.88 2.35
CA LEU A 175 -2.91 -14.75 3.35
C LEU A 175 -4.16 -14.11 2.74
N SER A 176 -3.97 -12.97 2.07
CA SER A 176 -5.04 -12.25 1.39
C SER A 176 -5.72 -13.13 0.33
N LYS A 177 -4.91 -13.86 -0.46
CA LYS A 177 -5.40 -14.79 -1.49
C LYS A 177 -6.18 -15.95 -0.87
N GLY A 178 -5.65 -16.55 0.19
CA GLY A 178 -6.30 -17.62 0.92
C GLY A 178 -7.65 -17.20 1.48
N MET A 179 -7.73 -16.01 2.09
CA MET A 179 -8.98 -15.44 2.60
C MET A 179 -10.01 -15.24 1.50
N LEU A 180 -9.64 -14.65 0.36
CA LEU A 180 -10.56 -14.45 -0.77
C LEU A 180 -11.06 -15.78 -1.36
N LEU A 181 -10.19 -16.78 -1.50
CA LEU A 181 -10.59 -18.11 -1.99
C LEU A 181 -11.55 -18.83 -1.05
N MET A 182 -11.56 -18.51 0.25
CA MET A 182 -12.48 -19.10 1.23
C MET A 182 -13.85 -18.40 1.28
N ILE A 183 -14.03 -17.25 0.60
CA ILE A 183 -15.32 -16.56 0.50
C ILE A 183 -16.30 -17.37 -0.36
N ASP A 184 -15.81 -18.00 -1.43
CA ASP A 184 -16.61 -18.87 -2.29
C ASP A 184 -16.49 -20.34 -1.83
N PRO A 185 -17.58 -20.96 -1.32
CA PRO A 185 -17.58 -22.36 -0.91
C PRO A 185 -17.17 -23.33 -2.03
N GLY A 186 -17.31 -22.95 -3.30
CA GLY A 186 -16.89 -23.75 -4.45
C GLY A 186 -15.37 -23.90 -4.59
N GLN A 187 -14.59 -23.00 -3.98
CA GLN A 187 -13.13 -22.91 -4.16
C GLN A 187 -12.33 -23.50 -2.99
N VAL A 188 -12.98 -24.12 -2.00
CA VAL A 188 -12.33 -24.68 -0.80
C VAL A 188 -11.21 -25.68 -1.14
N LYS A 189 -11.30 -26.38 -2.29
CA LYS A 189 -10.23 -27.28 -2.77
C LYS A 189 -8.99 -26.53 -3.27
N SER A 190 -9.19 -25.38 -3.92
CA SER A 190 -8.17 -24.51 -4.50
C SER A 190 -7.33 -23.78 -3.43
N VAL A 191 -7.81 -23.76 -2.19
CA VAL A 191 -7.11 -23.17 -1.03
C VAL A 191 -5.92 -24.03 -0.57
N LYS A 192 -5.95 -25.36 -0.77
CA LYS A 192 -4.92 -26.29 -0.25
C LYS A 192 -3.49 -25.95 -0.70
N PRO A 193 -3.20 -25.66 -2.00
CA PRO A 193 -1.86 -25.25 -2.43
C PRO A 193 -1.41 -23.96 -1.76
N CYS A 194 -2.31 -22.99 -1.60
CA CYS A 194 -2.02 -21.71 -0.95
C CYS A 194 -1.63 -21.90 0.53
N LEU A 195 -2.38 -22.73 1.28
CA LEU A 195 -2.05 -23.06 2.67
C LEU A 195 -0.69 -23.75 2.81
N LYS A 196 -0.34 -24.65 1.88
CA LYS A 196 0.98 -25.31 1.92
C LYS A 196 2.11 -24.28 1.78
N GLN A 197 1.95 -23.30 0.89
CA GLN A 197 2.92 -22.22 0.74
C GLN A 197 2.97 -21.31 1.97
N LEU A 198 1.83 -21.00 2.60
CA LEU A 198 1.77 -20.24 3.84
C LEU A 198 2.50 -20.93 5.00
N GLN A 199 2.29 -22.25 5.14
CA GLN A 199 2.95 -23.03 6.18
C GLN A 199 4.47 -23.08 6.00
N GLN A 200 4.94 -23.23 4.76
CA GLN A 200 6.36 -23.15 4.41
C GLN A 200 6.92 -21.73 4.65
N GLY A 201 6.15 -20.70 4.30
CA GLY A 201 6.51 -19.30 4.52
C GLY A 201 6.75 -18.98 5.99
N ILE A 202 5.81 -19.38 6.86
CA ILE A 202 5.97 -19.19 8.31
C ILE A 202 7.19 -19.91 8.85
N GLN A 203 7.37 -21.19 8.50
CA GLN A 203 8.54 -21.94 8.96
C GLN A 203 9.84 -21.21 8.59
N THR A 204 9.89 -20.62 7.40
CA THR A 204 11.02 -19.82 6.93
C THR A 204 11.19 -18.57 7.81
N ILE A 205 10.16 -17.75 7.99
CA ILE A 205 10.27 -16.50 8.76
C ILE A 205 10.58 -16.74 10.24
N THR A 206 9.95 -17.75 10.86
CA THR A 206 10.20 -18.13 12.25
C THR A 206 11.59 -18.72 12.43
N SER A 207 12.13 -19.45 11.45
CA SER A 207 13.52 -19.95 11.51
C SER A 207 14.58 -18.86 11.33
N LEU A 208 14.22 -17.74 10.68
CA LEU A 208 15.16 -16.69 10.31
C LEU A 208 15.44 -15.69 11.43
N HIS A 209 14.74 -15.70 12.57
CA HIS A 209 15.00 -14.77 13.67
C HIS A 209 14.93 -15.42 15.05
N ALA A 210 16.12 -15.57 15.65
CA ALA A 210 16.31 -15.71 17.08
C ALA A 210 16.68 -14.37 17.76
N ASP A 211 16.95 -13.27 17.04
CA ASP A 211 17.29 -11.99 17.68
C ASP A 211 17.01 -10.75 16.80
N GLU A 212 16.52 -9.70 17.48
CA GLU A 212 16.44 -8.26 17.16
C GLU A 212 15.49 -7.73 16.06
N GLU A 213 14.86 -6.59 16.38
CA GLU A 213 14.05 -5.73 15.51
C GLU A 213 14.90 -5.14 14.38
N VAL A 214 15.22 -5.95 13.37
CA VAL A 214 15.93 -5.48 12.19
C VAL A 214 14.92 -4.77 11.29
N ILE A 215 15.11 -3.45 11.12
CA ILE A 215 14.46 -2.65 10.07
C ILE A 215 14.54 -3.44 8.75
N PRO A 216 13.42 -3.68 8.04
CA PRO A 216 13.43 -4.49 6.84
C PRO A 216 14.48 -3.98 5.84
N THR A 217 15.51 -4.78 5.56
CA THR A 217 16.56 -4.44 4.58
C THR A 217 16.03 -4.51 3.15
N ASN A 218 14.94 -5.25 2.95
CA ASN A 218 14.24 -5.35 1.67
C ASN A 218 13.20 -4.24 1.52
N PRO A 219 13.28 -3.37 0.49
CA PRO A 219 12.27 -2.34 0.23
C PRO A 219 10.84 -2.88 0.14
N ALA A 220 10.66 -4.11 -0.35
CA ALA A 220 9.33 -4.73 -0.44
C ALA A 220 8.75 -5.13 0.94
N ASP A 221 9.58 -5.27 1.98
CA ASP A 221 9.16 -5.60 3.35
C ASP A 221 9.05 -4.35 4.25
N MET A 222 9.33 -3.15 3.74
CA MET A 222 9.16 -1.89 4.50
C MET A 222 7.68 -1.64 4.91
N PHE A 223 6.71 -2.29 4.25
CA PHE A 223 5.31 -2.31 4.67
C PHE A 223 5.03 -3.41 5.71
N GLN A 224 5.63 -3.31 6.90
CA GLN A 224 5.31 -4.23 7.99
C GLN A 224 3.95 -3.87 8.62
N TRP A 225 2.87 -4.44 8.06
CA TRP A 225 1.50 -4.21 8.54
C TRP A 225 1.23 -4.74 9.95
N MET A 226 1.92 -5.79 10.37
CA MET A 226 1.73 -6.41 11.68
C MET A 226 2.99 -7.15 12.14
N PRO A 227 3.13 -7.40 13.45
CA PRO A 227 4.25 -8.20 13.97
C PRO A 227 4.23 -9.64 13.43
N LYS A 228 5.41 -10.27 13.35
CA LYS A 228 5.58 -11.63 12.78
C LYS A 228 4.79 -12.66 13.57
N GLU A 229 4.66 -12.46 14.88
CA GLU A 229 3.92 -13.30 15.82
C GLU A 229 2.44 -13.30 15.46
N HIS A 230 1.87 -12.12 15.23
CA HIS A 230 0.48 -11.95 14.83
C HIS A 230 0.22 -12.54 13.44
N MET A 231 1.19 -12.41 12.52
CA MET A 231 1.12 -13.06 11.20
C MET A 231 1.10 -14.59 11.33
N CYS A 232 1.87 -15.16 12.25
CA CYS A 232 1.86 -16.60 12.51
C CYS A 232 0.49 -17.08 12.98
N VAL A 233 -0.09 -16.35 13.94
CA VAL A 233 -1.45 -16.61 14.44
C VAL A 233 -2.47 -16.55 13.30
N LEU A 234 -2.41 -15.52 12.45
CA LEU A 234 -3.36 -15.39 11.33
C LEU A 234 -3.31 -16.57 10.35
N VAL A 235 -2.14 -17.09 10.01
CA VAL A 235 -2.05 -18.26 9.11
C VAL A 235 -2.63 -19.51 9.79
N TYR A 236 -2.42 -19.68 11.09
CA TYR A 236 -3.06 -20.78 11.82
C TYR A 236 -4.59 -20.63 11.79
N LEU A 237 -5.12 -19.43 12.07
CA LEU A 237 -6.55 -19.18 12.00
C LEU A 237 -7.13 -19.39 10.59
N VAL A 238 -6.43 -18.96 9.53
CA VAL A 238 -6.81 -19.24 8.13
C VAL A 238 -6.79 -20.75 7.84
N THR A 239 -5.84 -21.49 8.41
CA THR A 239 -5.79 -22.95 8.30
C THR A 239 -6.95 -23.63 9.05
N VAL A 240 -7.34 -23.10 10.21
CA VAL A 240 -8.51 -23.55 10.98
C VAL A 240 -9.78 -23.34 10.16
N LEU A 241 -9.98 -22.12 9.63
CA LEU A 241 -11.16 -21.78 8.83
C LEU A 241 -11.32 -22.72 7.64
N HIS A 242 -10.25 -22.96 6.89
CA HIS A 242 -10.25 -23.93 5.79
C HIS A 242 -10.60 -25.34 6.26
N SER A 243 -9.99 -25.78 7.37
CA SER A 243 -10.19 -27.14 7.89
C SER A 243 -11.64 -27.34 8.35
N MET A 244 -12.26 -26.33 8.95
CA MET A 244 -13.68 -26.33 9.31
C MET A 244 -14.57 -26.39 8.07
N GLN A 245 -14.32 -25.54 7.07
CA GLN A 245 -15.09 -25.54 5.80
C GLN A 245 -14.98 -26.87 5.06
N ALA A 246 -13.84 -27.55 5.15
CA ALA A 246 -13.59 -28.85 4.52
C ALA A 246 -14.07 -30.05 5.37
N GLY A 247 -14.59 -29.82 6.58
CA GLY A 247 -15.06 -30.88 7.49
C GLY A 247 -13.94 -31.64 8.23
N TYR A 248 -12.69 -31.16 8.20
CA TYR A 248 -11.56 -31.77 8.87
C TYR A 248 -11.44 -31.27 10.32
N MET A 249 -12.37 -31.68 11.19
CA MET A 249 -12.49 -31.14 12.56
C MET A 249 -11.26 -31.43 13.44
N ASP A 250 -10.66 -32.63 13.36
CA ASP A 250 -9.43 -32.94 14.12
C ASP A 250 -8.27 -32.02 13.73
N LYS A 251 -8.18 -31.69 12.43
CA LYS A 251 -7.16 -30.78 11.92
C LYS A 251 -7.45 -29.35 12.36
N ALA A 252 -8.72 -28.92 12.31
CA ALA A 252 -9.12 -27.61 12.80
C ALA A 252 -8.71 -27.44 14.27
N GLN A 253 -9.06 -28.40 15.14
CA GLN A 253 -8.69 -28.35 16.56
C GLN A 253 -7.18 -28.26 16.77
N LYS A 254 -6.39 -29.09 16.07
CA LYS A 254 -4.93 -29.05 16.16
C LYS A 254 -4.32 -27.69 15.80
N TYR A 255 -4.85 -26.99 14.80
CA TYR A 255 -4.35 -25.66 14.44
C TYR A 255 -4.88 -24.56 15.37
N THR A 256 -6.06 -24.74 15.98
CA THR A 256 -6.55 -23.88 17.06
C THR A 256 -5.61 -23.94 18.26
N ASP A 257 -5.22 -25.14 18.70
CA ASP A 257 -4.30 -25.31 19.83
C ASP A 257 -2.95 -24.61 19.56
N LYS A 258 -2.43 -24.73 18.32
CA LYS A 258 -1.21 -24.01 17.91
C LYS A 258 -1.36 -22.50 17.92
N ALA A 259 -2.51 -21.99 17.48
CA ALA A 259 -2.79 -20.56 17.52
C ALA A 259 -2.84 -20.05 18.96
N LEU A 260 -3.49 -20.79 19.87
CA LEU A 260 -3.57 -20.46 21.29
C LEU A 260 -2.18 -20.45 21.94
N MET A 261 -1.37 -21.49 21.73
CA MET A 261 0.01 -21.50 22.25
C MET A 261 0.83 -20.29 21.78
N GLN A 262 0.61 -19.81 20.55
CA GLN A 262 1.33 -18.66 20.02
C GLN A 262 0.80 -17.32 20.56
N ILE A 263 -0.45 -17.26 21.02
CA ILE A 263 -1.06 -16.07 21.65
C ILE A 263 -0.68 -15.96 23.13
N GLU A 264 -0.51 -17.10 23.80
CA GLU A 264 -0.20 -17.19 25.22
C GLU A 264 1.29 -16.98 25.55
N ASN A 265 2.17 -17.06 24.53
CA ASN A 265 3.60 -16.77 24.62
C ASN A 265 3.90 -15.29 24.36
#